data_AF-A0A257GDK4-F1
#
_entry.id   AF-A0A257GDK4-F1
#
_cell.length_a   1.000
_cell.length_b   1.000
_cell.length_c   1.000
_cell.angle_alpha   90.00
_cell.angle_beta   90.00
_cell.angle_gamma   90.00
#
_symmetry.space_group_name_H-M   'P 1'
#
loop_
_entity.id
_entity.type
_entity.pdbx_description
1 polymer ?
#
loop_
_entity_poly.entity_id
_entity_poly.type
_entity_poly.pdbx_seq_one_letter_code
_entity_poly.pdbx_strand_id
1 'polypeptide(L)'
;MRGISTLARPLVAALRSGVRAPFLAGMACLALAFAVLGGSLVLRPAPLRAEAEGAGSLRAHMGVASCAGSTCHGRSVASGTPVRQDELLRWQEESSPTGAHSRAWRVVGEPRGQAIARRLGLDSAGTVRECAGCHASQGAARLADGVDCEACHGASGAGAGGGWLAAHYTVGTSHARNVAQGMTDLTSPRVRAGVCLDCHLSGDGQGQFIAHRIMAAGHPRISFELDLFSTLQQHHDEDADYVTRKGHKTNSMQMWAIGQAEAVKRGLALYSQPAKANDGVFPEFTFYDCHSCHRRIYDGDEANVSAVPNPGRPIHAGMPPYNDENIILLLAAARVVAPGEAATFDARSKAFHRAMGVGRSETVAAAQALRQAADALSARFAATAFNRDQAFTVIDTIASDAISERFTDYEGSVQSVMALDTLLNGMVNAGMVSAGGASGLRLQINQAYAAVRDPNGFQPIAFRRAFGSAVRSIRSLR
;
A
#
# COMPACT_ATOMS: atom_id res chain seq x y z
N MET A 1 -4.79 52.97 60.10
CA MET A 1 -3.74 53.72 60.80
C MET A 1 -2.68 54.11 59.76
N ARG A 2 -2.90 55.20 59.02
CA ARG A 2 -2.24 56.52 59.13
C ARG A 2 -0.71 56.45 59.30
N GLY A 3 0.00 56.61 58.18
CA GLY A 3 1.38 57.07 58.11
C GLY A 3 1.42 58.34 57.25
N ILE A 4 1.92 59.42 57.83
CA ILE A 4 1.91 60.80 57.32
C ILE A 4 3.24 61.12 56.63
N SER A 5 3.14 61.62 55.40
CA SER A 5 3.85 62.73 54.75
C SER A 5 5.38 62.90 54.86
N THR A 6 6.00 63.19 53.70
CA THR A 6 6.94 64.32 53.56
C THR A 6 6.85 64.92 52.15
N LEU A 7 6.67 66.24 52.13
CA LEU A 7 6.66 67.13 50.97
C LEU A 7 8.08 67.62 50.67
N ALA A 8 8.45 67.74 49.40
CA ALA A 8 9.33 68.81 48.93
C ALA A 8 9.00 69.13 47.45
N ARG A 9 8.89 70.42 47.17
CA ARG A 9 8.37 71.08 45.95
C ARG A 9 9.54 71.91 45.35
N PRO A 10 9.34 72.72 44.29
CA PRO A 10 9.50 72.42 42.87
C PRO A 10 10.67 73.20 42.22
N LEU A 11 10.97 72.94 40.95
CA LEU A 11 11.71 73.89 40.11
C LEU A 11 10.96 74.08 38.78
N VAL A 12 10.30 75.23 38.70
CA VAL A 12 9.66 75.77 37.51
C VAL A 12 10.74 76.49 36.70
N ALA A 13 10.97 76.05 35.47
CA ALA A 13 11.62 76.85 34.44
C ALA A 13 10.63 77.03 33.30
N ALA A 14 10.10 78.25 33.21
CA ALA A 14 9.29 78.72 32.10
C ALA A 14 10.22 79.24 30.99
N LEU A 15 10.12 78.68 29.78
CA LEU A 15 10.63 79.28 28.55
C LEU A 15 9.61 79.14 27.41
N ARG A 16 8.81 80.20 27.31
CA ARG A 16 8.31 80.90 26.10
C ARG A 16 8.57 80.24 24.73
N SER A 17 7.46 79.85 24.12
CA SER A 17 6.98 80.18 22.75
C SER A 17 7.96 80.16 21.57
N GLY A 18 7.71 79.22 20.65
CA GLY A 18 8.22 79.24 19.28
C GLY A 18 7.25 78.56 18.32
N VAL A 19 6.39 79.36 17.68
CA VAL A 19 5.51 78.98 16.57
C VAL A 19 6.33 78.32 15.47
N ARG A 20 6.16 77.00 15.22
CA ARG A 20 6.59 76.29 13.98
C ARG A 20 6.15 74.82 13.89
N ALA A 21 5.06 74.42 14.54
CA ALA A 21 4.66 73.01 14.64
C ALA A 21 3.69 72.43 13.58
N PRO A 22 2.99 73.16 12.68
CA PRO A 22 2.08 72.50 11.74
C PRO A 22 2.70 72.15 10.37
N PHE A 23 3.85 72.73 9.99
CA PHE A 23 4.43 72.52 8.66
C PHE A 23 5.29 71.25 8.53
N LEU A 24 6.01 70.87 9.59
CA LEU A 24 6.88 69.67 9.58
C LEU A 24 6.09 68.36 9.63
N ALA A 25 4.94 68.35 10.33
CA ALA A 25 4.05 67.19 10.38
C ALA A 25 3.34 66.93 9.03
N GLY A 26 2.93 67.99 8.33
CA GLY A 26 2.31 67.87 7.01
C GLY A 26 3.25 67.33 5.93
N MET A 27 4.52 67.75 5.94
CA MET A 27 5.53 67.24 5.01
C MET A 27 5.89 65.77 5.26
N ALA A 28 5.92 65.32 6.52
CA ALA A 28 6.18 63.92 6.86
C ALA A 28 5.06 62.99 6.39
N CYS A 29 3.78 63.41 6.51
CA CYS A 29 2.64 62.64 6.00
C CYS A 29 2.60 62.59 4.46
N LEU A 30 2.95 63.69 3.77
CA LEU A 30 3.03 63.70 2.31
C LEU A 30 4.20 62.85 1.79
N ALA A 31 5.35 62.86 2.46
CA ALA A 31 6.49 62.02 2.10
C ALA A 31 6.17 60.51 2.26
N LEU A 32 5.45 60.12 3.31
CA LEU A 32 4.97 58.74 3.47
C LEU A 32 3.95 58.35 2.39
N ALA A 33 3.02 59.24 2.04
CA ALA A 33 2.02 58.99 1.00
C ALA A 33 2.67 58.81 -0.38
N PHE A 34 3.67 59.63 -0.72
CA PHE A 34 4.43 59.48 -1.97
C PHE A 34 5.36 58.27 -1.98
N ALA A 35 5.90 57.84 -0.83
CA ALA A 35 6.68 56.60 -0.74
C ALA A 35 5.80 55.36 -0.94
N VAL A 36 4.56 55.37 -0.44
CA VAL A 36 3.59 54.27 -0.63
C VAL A 36 3.04 54.23 -2.06
N LEU A 37 2.77 55.39 -2.69
CA LEU A 37 2.37 55.45 -4.10
C LEU A 37 3.51 55.20 -5.09
N GLY A 38 4.76 55.52 -4.73
CA GLY A 38 5.93 55.24 -5.57
C GLY A 38 6.33 53.76 -5.55
N GLY A 39 6.16 53.09 -4.40
CA GLY A 39 6.42 51.64 -4.28
C GLY A 39 5.48 50.76 -5.10
N SER A 40 4.24 51.18 -5.32
CA SER A 40 3.26 50.43 -6.11
C SER A 40 3.42 50.55 -7.62
N LEU A 41 4.26 51.48 -8.11
CA LEU A 41 4.56 51.64 -9.54
C LEU A 41 5.80 50.86 -10.01
N VAL A 42 6.61 50.32 -9.09
CA VAL A 42 7.85 49.57 -9.42
C VAL A 42 7.69 48.06 -9.20
N LEU A 43 6.66 47.62 -8.46
CA LEU A 43 6.28 46.20 -8.44
C LEU A 43 5.47 45.87 -9.70
N ARG A 44 6.16 45.32 -10.71
CA ARG A 44 5.47 44.52 -11.72
C ARG A 44 4.70 43.41 -10.99
N PRO A 45 3.37 43.28 -11.16
CA PRO A 45 2.71 42.10 -10.65
C PRO A 45 3.41 40.90 -11.28
N ALA A 46 3.94 40.00 -10.46
CA ALA A 46 4.28 38.68 -10.93
C ALA A 46 3.05 38.16 -11.68
N PRO A 47 3.19 37.51 -12.85
CA PRO A 47 2.04 36.91 -13.49
C PRO A 47 1.39 36.02 -12.42
N LEU A 48 0.15 36.34 -12.07
CA LEU A 48 -0.72 35.45 -11.33
C LEU A 48 -0.82 34.19 -12.20
N ARG A 49 0.10 33.25 -11.98
CA ARG A 49 -0.18 31.86 -12.30
C ARG A 49 -1.34 31.54 -11.39
N ALA A 50 -2.51 31.38 -11.99
CA ALA A 50 -3.58 30.64 -11.35
C ALA A 50 -2.96 29.31 -10.92
N GLU A 51 -2.73 29.14 -9.61
CA GLU A 51 -2.68 27.81 -9.03
C GLU A 51 -4.03 27.19 -9.37
N ALA A 52 -4.03 26.33 -10.38
CA ALA A 52 -5.14 25.46 -10.69
C ALA A 52 -5.21 24.35 -9.61
N GLU A 53 -5.26 24.74 -8.35
CA GLU A 53 -5.69 23.86 -7.26
C GLU A 53 -7.20 24.04 -7.11
N GLY A 54 -7.95 22.99 -7.44
CA GLY A 54 -9.34 22.84 -6.97
C GLY A 54 -10.46 22.81 -8.01
N ALA A 55 -10.24 23.16 -9.28
CA ALA A 55 -11.29 23.06 -10.32
C ALA A 55 -11.09 21.91 -11.32
N GLY A 56 -9.90 21.31 -11.38
CA GLY A 56 -9.57 20.21 -12.29
C GLY A 56 -9.87 18.80 -11.76
N SER A 57 -9.96 18.61 -10.44
CA SER A 57 -10.14 17.26 -9.86
C SER A 57 -11.59 16.79 -9.83
N LEU A 58 -12.57 17.70 -9.76
CA LEU A 58 -14.00 17.35 -9.75
C LEU A 58 -14.53 16.85 -11.11
N ARG A 59 -13.74 16.97 -12.18
CA ARG A 59 -14.04 16.40 -13.52
C ARG A 59 -13.15 15.21 -13.88
N ALA A 60 -12.24 14.81 -12.99
CA ALA A 60 -11.28 13.74 -13.25
C ALA A 60 -11.87 12.36 -12.93
N HIS A 61 -12.54 12.23 -11.79
CA HIS A 61 -13.30 11.03 -11.41
C HIS A 61 -14.75 11.20 -11.86
N MET A 62 -15.24 10.26 -12.66
CA MET A 62 -16.57 10.34 -13.30
C MET A 62 -17.65 9.57 -12.54
N GLY A 63 -17.25 8.67 -11.66
CA GLY A 63 -18.13 7.78 -10.91
C GLY A 63 -18.48 6.52 -11.70
N VAL A 64 -18.72 5.43 -10.97
CA VAL A 64 -19.07 4.12 -11.53
C VAL A 64 -20.29 4.12 -12.45
N ALA A 65 -21.22 5.04 -12.25
CA ALA A 65 -22.40 5.20 -13.10
C ALA A 65 -22.03 5.48 -14.57
N SER A 66 -20.88 6.12 -14.82
CA SER A 66 -20.38 6.37 -16.18
C SER A 66 -19.98 5.09 -16.94
N CYS A 67 -19.74 3.99 -16.22
CA CYS A 67 -19.42 2.67 -16.78
C CYS A 67 -20.67 1.77 -16.94
N ALA A 68 -21.76 2.11 -16.26
CA ALA A 68 -22.86 1.19 -15.95
C ALA A 68 -23.89 0.95 -17.07
N GLY A 69 -23.73 1.58 -18.24
CA GLY A 69 -24.63 1.37 -19.37
C GLY A 69 -24.64 -0.08 -19.86
N SER A 70 -25.79 -0.59 -20.32
CA SER A 70 -25.92 -1.94 -20.88
C SER A 70 -25.12 -2.15 -22.17
N THR A 71 -24.77 -1.07 -22.88
CA THR A 71 -23.84 -1.10 -24.02
C THR A 71 -22.38 -0.94 -23.61
N CYS A 72 -22.10 -0.73 -22.32
CA CYS A 72 -20.78 -0.50 -21.73
C CYS A 72 -20.39 -1.70 -20.86
N HIS A 73 -20.52 -1.61 -19.53
CA HIS A 73 -20.14 -2.65 -18.58
C HIS A 73 -21.29 -3.12 -17.66
N GLY A 74 -22.54 -2.79 -18.01
CA GLY A 74 -23.73 -3.06 -17.19
C GLY A 74 -24.73 -4.07 -17.78
N ARG A 75 -24.30 -5.01 -18.62
CA ARG A 75 -25.18 -6.10 -19.10
C ARG A 75 -25.56 -7.03 -17.96
N SER A 76 -26.78 -7.59 -18.05
CA SER A 76 -27.28 -8.60 -17.10
C SER A 76 -26.61 -9.96 -17.22
N VAL A 77 -26.03 -10.25 -18.39
CA VAL A 77 -25.32 -11.49 -18.70
C VAL A 77 -24.11 -11.17 -19.57
N ALA A 78 -23.04 -11.95 -19.39
CA ALA A 78 -21.80 -11.88 -20.15
C ALA A 78 -21.97 -12.24 -21.64
N SER A 79 -22.52 -11.30 -22.39
CA SER A 79 -22.93 -11.47 -23.80
C SER A 79 -22.38 -10.37 -24.70
N GLY A 80 -21.55 -9.48 -24.16
CA GLY A 80 -20.92 -8.42 -24.93
C GLY A 80 -19.92 -8.96 -25.96
N THR A 81 -19.50 -8.08 -26.87
CA THR A 81 -18.42 -8.35 -27.82
C THR A 81 -17.67 -7.04 -28.04
N PRO A 82 -16.32 -7.02 -27.97
CA PRO A 82 -15.44 -8.17 -27.76
C PRO A 82 -15.31 -8.60 -26.28
N VAL A 83 -15.74 -7.78 -25.32
CA VAL A 83 -15.66 -8.11 -23.88
C VAL A 83 -17.02 -8.55 -23.34
N ARG A 84 -17.04 -9.18 -22.17
CA ARG A 84 -18.27 -9.71 -21.54
C ARG A 84 -19.34 -8.64 -21.28
N GLN A 85 -18.92 -7.43 -20.91
CA GLN A 85 -19.79 -6.28 -20.61
C GLN A 85 -20.68 -6.44 -19.37
N ASP A 86 -20.43 -7.43 -18.49
CA ASP A 86 -21.14 -7.67 -17.22
C ASP A 86 -20.30 -7.30 -15.97
N GLU A 87 -19.20 -6.56 -16.16
CA GLU A 87 -18.20 -6.30 -15.12
C GLU A 87 -18.79 -5.56 -13.91
N LEU A 88 -19.74 -4.65 -14.13
CA LEU A 88 -20.41 -3.93 -13.05
C LEU A 88 -21.15 -4.87 -12.10
N LEU A 89 -21.87 -5.86 -12.63
CA LEU A 89 -22.62 -6.81 -11.81
C LEU A 89 -21.69 -7.66 -10.94
N ARG A 90 -20.55 -8.09 -11.50
CA ARG A 90 -19.54 -8.83 -10.74
C ARG A 90 -18.92 -7.98 -9.64
N TRP A 91 -18.69 -6.70 -9.89
CA TRP A 91 -18.19 -5.74 -8.90
C TRP A 91 -19.24 -5.37 -7.84
N GLN A 92 -20.54 -5.45 -8.14
CA GLN A 92 -21.62 -5.20 -7.17
C GLN A 92 -22.08 -6.46 -6.42
N GLU A 93 -21.61 -7.65 -6.80
CA GLU A 93 -22.05 -8.91 -6.19
C GLU A 93 -21.65 -8.99 -4.71
N GLU A 94 -22.63 -8.73 -3.85
CA GLU A 94 -22.43 -8.53 -2.42
C GLU A 94 -21.90 -9.78 -1.71
N SER A 95 -22.28 -10.96 -2.16
CA SER A 95 -21.85 -12.22 -1.54
C SER A 95 -20.47 -12.70 -2.01
N SER A 96 -19.94 -12.09 -3.08
CA SER A 96 -18.69 -12.50 -3.72
C SER A 96 -17.47 -11.71 -3.19
N PRO A 97 -16.25 -12.30 -3.24
CA PRO A 97 -15.01 -11.56 -3.13
C PRO A 97 -14.90 -10.39 -4.12
N THR A 98 -15.39 -10.56 -5.36
CA THR A 98 -15.35 -9.52 -6.41
C THR A 98 -16.13 -8.25 -6.04
N GLY A 99 -17.11 -8.36 -5.13
CA GLY A 99 -17.87 -7.22 -4.63
C GLY A 99 -17.34 -6.58 -3.36
N ALA A 100 -16.23 -7.06 -2.78
CA ALA A 100 -15.70 -6.51 -1.54
C ALA A 100 -15.41 -5.00 -1.64
N HIS A 101 -14.93 -4.57 -2.82
CA HIS A 101 -14.61 -3.19 -3.10
C HIS A 101 -15.83 -2.26 -3.21
N SER A 102 -16.95 -2.71 -3.80
CA SER A 102 -18.16 -1.88 -3.90
C SER A 102 -18.79 -1.56 -2.54
N ARG A 103 -18.61 -2.46 -1.55
CA ARG A 103 -19.08 -2.26 -0.17
C ARG A 103 -18.02 -1.73 0.78
N ALA A 104 -16.84 -1.35 0.29
CA ALA A 104 -15.72 -0.98 1.15
C ALA A 104 -16.06 0.20 2.09
N TRP A 105 -16.77 1.22 1.62
CA TRP A 105 -17.16 2.34 2.49
C TRP A 105 -18.21 1.93 3.53
N ARG A 106 -19.11 1.01 3.17
CA ARG A 106 -20.17 0.54 4.07
C ARG A 106 -19.61 -0.06 5.35
N VAL A 107 -18.49 -0.80 5.28
CA VAL A 107 -17.89 -1.43 6.47
C VAL A 107 -17.33 -0.43 7.48
N VAL A 108 -17.05 0.81 7.06
CA VAL A 108 -16.67 1.91 7.97
C VAL A 108 -17.87 2.31 8.85
N GLY A 109 -19.08 2.23 8.30
CA GLY A 109 -20.33 2.51 9.00
C GLY A 109 -20.87 1.34 9.85
N GLU A 110 -20.30 0.15 9.73
CA GLU A 110 -20.70 -1.04 10.50
C GLU A 110 -20.20 -0.97 11.97
N PRO A 111 -20.74 -1.80 12.90
CA PRO A 111 -20.40 -1.72 14.32
C PRO A 111 -18.90 -1.76 14.62
N ARG A 112 -18.11 -2.55 13.87
CA ARG A 112 -16.65 -2.59 14.01
C ARG A 112 -16.00 -1.28 13.56
N GLY A 113 -16.35 -0.78 12.38
CA GLY A 113 -15.82 0.48 11.84
C GLY A 113 -16.12 1.67 12.74
N GLN A 114 -17.36 1.80 13.21
CA GLN A 114 -17.72 2.86 14.16
C GLN A 114 -16.98 2.73 15.50
N ALA A 115 -16.72 1.51 15.97
CA ALA A 115 -15.94 1.30 17.19
C ALA A 115 -14.47 1.72 17.01
N ILE A 116 -13.87 1.47 15.84
CA ILE A 116 -12.53 1.94 15.48
C ILE A 116 -12.50 3.47 15.49
N ALA A 117 -13.43 4.12 14.78
CA ALA A 117 -13.51 5.58 14.72
C ALA A 117 -13.66 6.22 16.12
N ARG A 118 -14.50 5.63 16.99
CA ARG A 118 -14.65 6.07 18.39
C ARG A 118 -13.36 5.92 19.20
N ARG A 119 -12.64 4.79 19.09
CA ARG A 119 -11.36 4.58 19.80
C ARG A 119 -10.26 5.52 19.33
N LEU A 120 -10.29 5.90 18.05
CA LEU A 120 -9.39 6.90 17.47
C LEU A 120 -9.82 8.35 17.80
N GLY A 121 -10.99 8.56 18.41
CA GLY A 121 -11.51 9.89 18.70
C GLY A 121 -11.89 10.71 17.45
N LEU A 122 -12.25 10.04 16.36
CA LEU A 122 -12.54 10.70 15.09
C LEU A 122 -13.98 11.23 15.07
N ASP A 123 -14.14 12.47 14.60
CA ASP A 123 -15.42 13.00 14.14
C ASP A 123 -15.73 12.50 12.72
N SER A 124 -16.86 12.94 12.15
CA SER A 124 -17.25 12.54 10.79
C SER A 124 -16.21 12.95 9.75
N ALA A 125 -15.63 14.15 9.87
CA ALA A 125 -14.61 14.62 8.95
C ALA A 125 -13.29 13.84 9.09
N GLY A 126 -12.88 13.51 10.33
CA GLY A 126 -11.75 12.67 10.64
C GLY A 126 -11.91 11.25 10.15
N THR A 127 -13.12 10.68 10.24
CA THR A 127 -13.44 9.36 9.68
C THR A 127 -13.24 9.34 8.17
N VAL A 128 -13.70 10.37 7.45
CA VAL A 128 -13.44 10.48 6.00
C VAL A 128 -11.94 10.61 5.73
N ARG A 129 -11.22 11.49 6.44
CA ARG A 129 -9.77 11.68 6.23
C ARG A 129 -8.94 10.42 6.51
N GLU A 130 -9.28 9.66 7.54
CA GLU A 130 -8.49 8.51 7.97
C GLU A 130 -8.86 7.22 7.22
N CYS A 131 -10.14 7.04 6.84
CA CYS A 131 -10.62 5.76 6.30
C CYS A 131 -10.90 5.80 4.79
N ALA A 132 -11.26 6.95 4.20
CA ALA A 132 -11.69 6.99 2.80
C ALA A 132 -10.56 6.68 1.82
N GLY A 133 -9.29 6.88 2.20
CA GLY A 133 -8.13 6.60 1.34
C GLY A 133 -8.05 5.14 0.85
N CYS A 134 -8.60 4.20 1.61
CA CYS A 134 -8.67 2.77 1.24
C CYS A 134 -10.09 2.24 1.07
N HIS A 135 -11.11 2.94 1.59
CA HIS A 135 -12.50 2.48 1.57
C HIS A 135 -13.39 3.19 0.55
N ALA A 136 -12.86 4.19 -0.16
CA ALA A 136 -13.52 4.86 -1.27
C ALA A 136 -12.51 5.23 -2.38
N SER A 137 -12.99 5.39 -3.61
CA SER A 137 -12.14 5.87 -4.69
C SER A 137 -11.70 7.32 -4.46
N GLN A 138 -10.41 7.59 -4.71
CA GLN A 138 -9.86 8.93 -4.62
C GLN A 138 -10.58 9.87 -5.61
N GLY A 139 -11.02 11.03 -5.12
CA GLY A 139 -11.73 12.02 -5.93
C GLY A 139 -13.22 11.72 -6.15
N ALA A 140 -13.73 10.58 -5.66
CA ALA A 140 -15.14 10.25 -5.76
C ALA A 140 -16.02 11.22 -4.96
N ALA A 141 -17.05 11.76 -5.61
CA ALA A 141 -18.06 12.58 -4.93
C ALA A 141 -18.98 11.74 -4.02
N ARG A 142 -19.09 10.43 -4.28
CA ARG A 142 -19.97 9.50 -3.57
C ARG A 142 -19.16 8.41 -2.88
N LEU A 143 -18.88 8.58 -1.60
CA LEU A 143 -18.19 7.56 -0.80
C LEU A 143 -18.93 6.22 -0.79
N ALA A 144 -20.27 6.25 -0.88
CA ALA A 144 -21.11 5.06 -0.93
C ALA A 144 -20.85 4.14 -2.14
N ASP A 145 -20.18 4.64 -3.18
CA ASP A 145 -19.78 3.84 -4.34
C ASP A 145 -18.54 2.97 -4.01
N GLY A 146 -17.93 3.13 -2.83
CA GLY A 146 -16.82 2.31 -2.36
C GLY A 146 -15.55 2.49 -3.20
N VAL A 147 -14.75 1.44 -3.28
CA VAL A 147 -13.61 1.36 -4.19
C VAL A 147 -14.14 0.93 -5.56
N ASP A 148 -14.32 1.90 -6.44
CA ASP A 148 -14.92 1.71 -7.77
C ASP A 148 -13.90 1.44 -8.88
N CYS A 149 -14.39 1.37 -10.12
CA CYS A 149 -13.58 1.09 -11.30
C CYS A 149 -12.36 2.02 -11.41
N GLU A 150 -12.50 3.30 -11.08
CA GLU A 150 -11.48 4.33 -11.29
C GLU A 150 -10.37 4.26 -10.23
N ALA A 151 -10.60 3.61 -9.08
CA ALA A 151 -9.52 3.32 -8.12
C ALA A 151 -8.43 2.42 -8.73
N CYS A 152 -8.81 1.52 -9.64
CA CYS A 152 -7.87 0.62 -10.32
C CYS A 152 -7.54 1.08 -11.73
N HIS A 153 -8.53 1.48 -12.51
CA HIS A 153 -8.37 1.87 -13.93
C HIS A 153 -7.91 3.31 -14.12
N GLY A 154 -7.81 4.08 -13.04
CA GLY A 154 -7.43 5.49 -13.05
C GLY A 154 -8.62 6.42 -13.31
N ALA A 155 -8.45 7.69 -12.93
CA ALA A 155 -9.46 8.74 -13.09
C ALA A 155 -9.82 8.94 -14.57
N SER A 156 -11.06 8.60 -14.93
CA SER A 156 -11.48 8.34 -16.31
C SER A 156 -11.73 9.60 -17.14
N GLY A 157 -12.10 10.70 -16.48
CA GLY A 157 -12.22 12.02 -17.07
C GLY A 157 -10.91 12.83 -17.04
N ALA A 158 -9.85 12.30 -16.40
CA ALA A 158 -8.59 13.01 -16.25
C ALA A 158 -7.80 13.03 -17.56
N GLY A 159 -7.63 14.22 -18.14
CA GLY A 159 -6.77 14.42 -19.32
C GLY A 159 -7.41 15.30 -20.39
N ALA A 160 -6.64 15.55 -21.46
CA ALA A 160 -7.14 16.29 -22.60
C ALA A 160 -8.33 15.57 -23.26
N GLY A 161 -9.31 16.31 -23.77
CA GLY A 161 -10.44 15.74 -24.51
C GLY A 161 -11.41 14.88 -23.69
N GLY A 162 -11.36 14.94 -22.35
CA GLY A 162 -12.22 14.15 -21.47
C GLY A 162 -11.61 12.82 -21.00
N GLY A 163 -10.29 12.67 -21.09
CA GLY A 163 -9.54 11.53 -20.55
C GLY A 163 -9.78 10.23 -21.30
N TRP A 164 -9.40 9.11 -20.66
CA TRP A 164 -9.53 7.80 -21.29
C TRP A 164 -10.98 7.36 -21.47
N LEU A 165 -11.93 7.86 -20.66
CA LEU A 165 -13.36 7.56 -20.84
C LEU A 165 -13.84 8.06 -22.21
N ALA A 166 -13.49 9.29 -22.59
CA ALA A 166 -13.85 9.85 -23.88
C ALA A 166 -13.24 9.07 -25.06
N ALA A 167 -12.02 8.56 -24.90
CA ALA A 167 -11.38 7.71 -25.91
C ALA A 167 -11.97 6.29 -25.97
N HIS A 168 -12.50 5.78 -24.85
CA HIS A 168 -12.87 4.38 -24.67
C HIS A 168 -14.03 3.92 -25.57
N TYR A 169 -14.98 4.80 -25.86
CA TYR A 169 -16.12 4.46 -26.73
C TYR A 169 -15.92 4.87 -28.20
N THR A 170 -14.73 5.40 -28.56
CA THR A 170 -14.45 5.76 -29.95
C THR A 170 -14.24 4.52 -30.81
N VAL A 171 -14.79 4.55 -32.03
CA VAL A 171 -14.61 3.47 -33.01
C VAL A 171 -13.11 3.27 -33.28
N GLY A 172 -12.67 2.01 -33.20
CA GLY A 172 -11.27 1.64 -33.41
C GLY A 172 -10.34 2.03 -32.26
N THR A 173 -10.86 2.34 -31.06
CA THR A 173 -10.00 2.51 -29.88
C THR A 173 -9.20 1.24 -29.57
N SER A 174 -8.10 1.39 -28.84
CA SER A 174 -7.23 0.29 -28.43
C SER A 174 -6.84 0.45 -26.96
N HIS A 175 -6.38 -0.63 -26.33
CA HIS A 175 -5.82 -0.57 -24.97
C HIS A 175 -4.70 0.47 -24.87
N ALA A 176 -3.76 0.44 -25.81
CA ALA A 176 -2.64 1.39 -25.86
C ALA A 176 -3.12 2.84 -25.98
N ARG A 177 -4.18 3.11 -26.76
CA ARG A 177 -4.79 4.44 -26.84
C ARG A 177 -5.40 4.86 -25.51
N ASN A 178 -6.14 4.00 -24.84
CA ASN A 178 -6.72 4.32 -23.53
C ASN A 178 -5.63 4.60 -22.48
N VAL A 179 -4.55 3.80 -22.47
CA VAL A 179 -3.39 4.03 -21.59
C VAL A 179 -2.72 5.38 -21.91
N ALA A 180 -2.52 5.70 -23.18
CA ALA A 180 -1.97 6.99 -23.60
C ALA A 180 -2.88 8.19 -23.24
N GLN A 181 -4.17 7.94 -22.96
CA GLN A 181 -5.14 8.95 -22.51
C GLN A 181 -5.36 8.93 -20.98
N GLY A 182 -4.52 8.21 -20.23
CA GLY A 182 -4.52 8.25 -18.76
C GLY A 182 -5.12 7.04 -18.07
N MET A 183 -5.51 5.98 -18.79
CA MET A 183 -5.93 4.72 -18.16
C MET A 183 -4.73 4.03 -17.50
N THR A 184 -4.89 3.54 -16.28
CA THR A 184 -3.87 2.76 -15.59
C THR A 184 -3.63 1.45 -16.34
N ASP A 185 -2.37 1.19 -16.73
CA ASP A 185 -2.01 -0.04 -17.44
C ASP A 185 -1.87 -1.24 -16.50
N LEU A 186 -3.01 -1.78 -16.06
CA LEU A 186 -3.07 -2.97 -15.21
C LEU A 186 -2.60 -4.26 -15.90
N THR A 187 -2.19 -4.23 -17.18
CA THR A 187 -1.51 -5.38 -17.80
C THR A 187 -0.07 -5.51 -17.32
N SER A 188 0.55 -4.41 -16.86
CA SER A 188 1.86 -4.44 -16.23
C SER A 188 1.72 -4.93 -14.78
N PRO A 189 2.32 -6.07 -14.40
CA PRO A 189 2.26 -6.57 -13.02
C PRO A 189 2.80 -5.56 -12.00
N ARG A 190 3.81 -4.76 -12.37
CA ARG A 190 4.39 -3.73 -11.49
C ARG A 190 3.42 -2.57 -11.24
N VAL A 191 2.70 -2.13 -12.28
CA VAL A 191 1.67 -1.09 -12.16
C VAL A 191 0.51 -1.61 -11.33
N ARG A 192 0.03 -2.82 -11.62
CA ARG A 192 -1.03 -3.48 -10.85
C ARG A 192 -0.65 -3.63 -9.38
N ALA A 193 0.58 -4.08 -9.08
CA ALA A 193 1.08 -4.17 -7.72
C ALA A 193 1.01 -2.82 -7.00
N GLY A 194 1.46 -1.74 -7.65
CA GLY A 194 1.43 -0.39 -7.10
C GLY A 194 0.04 0.03 -6.64
N VAL A 195 -0.97 -0.14 -7.51
CA VAL A 195 -2.38 0.17 -7.21
C VAL A 195 -2.90 -0.64 -6.02
N CYS A 196 -2.67 -1.96 -6.01
CA CYS A 196 -3.16 -2.80 -4.92
C CYS A 196 -2.47 -2.44 -3.59
N LEU A 197 -1.17 -2.15 -3.61
CA LEU A 197 -0.36 -1.84 -2.43
C LEU A 197 -0.74 -0.51 -1.76
N ASP A 198 -1.33 0.44 -2.51
CA ASP A 198 -1.80 1.71 -1.94
C ASP A 198 -2.79 1.48 -0.78
N CYS A 199 -3.56 0.39 -0.83
CA CYS A 199 -4.52 0.03 0.21
C CYS A 199 -4.17 -1.26 0.96
N HIS A 200 -3.65 -2.27 0.25
CA HIS A 200 -3.37 -3.61 0.78
C HIS A 200 -1.95 -3.79 1.36
N LEU A 201 -1.24 -2.69 1.61
CA LEU A 201 -0.05 -2.71 2.47
C LEU A 201 0.06 -1.39 3.21
N SER A 202 0.11 -0.29 2.44
CA SER A 202 -0.05 1.10 2.85
C SER A 202 0.40 2.02 1.71
N GLY A 203 -0.26 3.17 1.59
CA GLY A 203 0.08 4.24 0.66
C GLY A 203 0.79 5.43 1.29
N ASP A 204 1.27 6.33 0.42
CA ASP A 204 1.65 7.69 0.79
C ASP A 204 0.53 8.72 0.55
N GLY A 205 -0.55 8.33 -0.13
CA GLY A 205 -1.77 9.12 -0.26
C GLY A 205 -2.50 9.36 1.07
N GLN A 206 -3.39 10.35 1.06
CA GLN A 206 -4.20 10.68 2.23
C GLN A 206 -5.08 9.50 2.64
N GLY A 207 -5.06 9.13 3.93
CA GLY A 207 -5.84 8.01 4.47
C GLY A 207 -5.40 6.62 4.02
N GLN A 208 -4.24 6.49 3.36
CA GLN A 208 -3.72 5.21 2.87
C GLN A 208 -2.65 4.58 3.76
N PHE A 209 -2.06 5.35 4.68
CA PHE A 209 -1.04 4.83 5.60
C PHE A 209 -1.70 4.23 6.83
N ILE A 210 -1.52 2.92 7.02
CA ILE A 210 -2.16 2.20 8.11
C ILE A 210 -1.19 2.11 9.27
N ALA A 211 -1.17 3.16 10.07
CA ALA A 211 -0.36 3.25 11.27
C ALA A 211 -0.80 2.23 12.33
N HIS A 212 0.11 1.85 13.23
CA HIS A 212 -0.16 0.90 14.31
C HIS A 212 -1.34 1.33 15.19
N ARG A 213 -1.54 2.63 15.42
CA ARG A 213 -2.70 3.16 16.16
C ARG A 213 -4.06 2.76 15.55
N ILE A 214 -4.13 2.64 14.22
CA ILE A 214 -5.36 2.23 13.51
C ILE A 214 -5.61 0.74 13.75
N MET A 215 -4.57 -0.08 13.67
CA MET A 215 -4.63 -1.51 14.00
C MET A 215 -5.00 -1.73 15.48
N ALA A 216 -4.37 -0.98 16.39
CA ALA A 216 -4.65 -1.02 17.83
C ALA A 216 -6.10 -0.62 18.16
N ALA A 217 -6.72 0.27 17.37
CA ALA A 217 -8.13 0.62 17.49
C ALA A 217 -9.08 -0.49 17.01
N GLY A 218 -8.55 -1.56 16.39
CA GLY A 218 -9.28 -2.76 15.97
C GLY A 218 -9.40 -2.94 14.46
N HIS A 219 -8.66 -2.16 13.66
CA HIS A 219 -8.59 -2.41 12.21
C HIS A 219 -7.89 -3.76 11.96
N PRO A 220 -8.43 -4.61 11.08
CA PRO A 220 -7.76 -5.85 10.70
C PRO A 220 -6.34 -5.59 10.20
N ARG A 221 -5.42 -6.51 10.47
CA ARG A 221 -4.11 -6.45 9.81
C ARG A 221 -4.28 -6.61 8.32
N ILE A 222 -3.39 -5.97 7.59
CA ILE A 222 -3.41 -5.96 6.14
C ILE A 222 -2.35 -6.95 5.66
N SER A 223 -2.74 -7.79 4.73
CA SER A 223 -1.86 -8.74 4.06
C SER A 223 -1.91 -8.47 2.56
N PHE A 224 -0.83 -8.82 1.87
CA PHE A 224 -0.70 -8.59 0.43
C PHE A 224 -0.29 -9.86 -0.31
N GLU A 225 -1.10 -10.25 -1.29
CA GLU A 225 -0.74 -11.29 -2.25
C GLU A 225 -1.32 -10.95 -3.64
N LEU A 226 -0.47 -10.46 -4.54
CA LEU A 226 -0.89 -9.80 -5.77
C LEU A 226 -1.67 -10.73 -6.72
N ASP A 227 -1.18 -11.95 -6.92
CA ASP A 227 -1.81 -12.90 -7.84
C ASP A 227 -3.14 -13.43 -7.28
N LEU A 228 -3.18 -13.72 -5.97
CA LEU A 228 -4.41 -14.09 -5.28
C LEU A 228 -5.46 -12.98 -5.38
N PHE A 229 -5.09 -11.74 -5.05
CA PHE A 229 -6.04 -10.62 -5.07
C PHE A 229 -6.47 -10.26 -6.50
N SER A 230 -5.58 -10.40 -7.49
CA SER A 230 -5.93 -10.29 -8.91
C SER A 230 -6.99 -11.32 -9.31
N THR A 231 -6.83 -12.57 -8.85
CA THR A 231 -7.78 -13.66 -9.11
C THR A 231 -9.11 -13.40 -8.44
N LEU A 232 -9.11 -12.99 -7.15
CA LEU A 232 -10.32 -12.70 -6.39
C LEU A 232 -11.12 -11.52 -6.95
N GLN A 233 -10.46 -10.58 -7.61
CA GLN A 233 -11.08 -9.43 -8.26
C GLN A 233 -11.41 -9.67 -9.74
N GLN A 234 -11.09 -10.84 -10.32
CA GLN A 234 -11.20 -11.06 -11.75
C GLN A 234 -12.67 -10.98 -12.24
N HIS A 235 -12.86 -10.10 -13.22
CA HIS A 235 -14.15 -9.86 -13.88
C HIS A 235 -14.03 -9.81 -15.41
N HIS A 236 -12.93 -10.32 -15.96
CA HIS A 236 -12.68 -10.44 -17.39
C HIS A 236 -12.24 -11.86 -17.74
N ASP A 237 -12.43 -12.24 -19.01
CA ASP A 237 -11.88 -13.47 -19.55
C ASP A 237 -10.50 -13.18 -20.17
N GLU A 238 -9.56 -14.10 -19.96
CA GLU A 238 -8.25 -14.09 -20.63
C GLU A 238 -8.25 -15.12 -21.78
N ASP A 239 -9.02 -14.82 -22.80
CA ASP A 239 -9.25 -15.60 -24.01
C ASP A 239 -8.51 -15.01 -25.23
N ALA A 240 -8.90 -15.39 -26.45
CA ALA A 240 -8.21 -15.01 -27.68
C ALA A 240 -8.31 -13.50 -27.97
N ASP A 241 -9.44 -12.86 -27.71
CA ASP A 241 -9.56 -11.42 -27.93
C ASP A 241 -8.83 -10.64 -26.81
N TYR A 242 -8.79 -11.14 -25.57
CA TYR A 242 -7.93 -10.56 -24.54
C TYR A 242 -6.47 -10.52 -24.98
N VAL A 243 -5.93 -11.64 -25.46
CA VAL A 243 -4.55 -11.71 -25.98
C VAL A 243 -4.37 -10.79 -27.18
N THR A 244 -5.36 -10.70 -28.08
CA THR A 244 -5.29 -9.78 -29.22
C THR A 244 -5.23 -8.31 -28.77
N ARG A 245 -6.00 -7.93 -27.74
CA ARG A 245 -6.09 -6.56 -27.24
C ARG A 245 -4.94 -6.17 -26.30
N LYS A 246 -4.40 -7.12 -25.54
CA LYS A 246 -3.46 -6.89 -24.42
C LYS A 246 -2.09 -7.54 -24.64
N GLY A 247 -1.94 -8.37 -25.66
CA GLY A 247 -0.69 -9.01 -26.11
C GLY A 247 -0.37 -10.35 -25.44
N HIS A 248 -0.87 -10.63 -24.24
CA HIS A 248 -0.56 -11.85 -23.48
C HIS A 248 -1.62 -12.15 -22.42
N LYS A 249 -1.65 -13.38 -21.94
CA LYS A 249 -2.37 -13.77 -20.71
C LYS A 249 -1.51 -13.48 -19.48
N THR A 250 -2.13 -13.35 -18.32
CA THR A 250 -1.40 -13.21 -17.06
C THR A 250 -0.59 -14.47 -16.77
N ASN A 251 0.68 -14.30 -16.41
CA ASN A 251 1.50 -15.37 -15.84
C ASN A 251 1.45 -15.25 -14.30
N SER A 252 0.71 -16.13 -13.63
CA SER A 252 0.47 -16.06 -12.18
C SER A 252 1.74 -16.09 -11.34
N MET A 253 2.72 -16.92 -11.74
CA MET A 253 3.99 -17.03 -11.04
C MET A 253 4.81 -15.73 -11.17
N GLN A 254 4.82 -15.12 -12.36
CA GLN A 254 5.44 -13.82 -12.59
C GLN A 254 4.75 -12.72 -11.78
N MET A 255 3.41 -12.71 -11.76
CA MET A 255 2.59 -11.77 -10.98
C MET A 255 2.89 -11.89 -9.49
N TRP A 256 2.90 -13.11 -8.95
CA TRP A 256 3.27 -13.39 -7.56
C TRP A 256 4.67 -12.86 -7.21
N ALA A 257 5.68 -13.20 -8.01
CA ALA A 257 7.08 -12.82 -7.74
C ALA A 257 7.29 -11.30 -7.78
N ILE A 258 6.66 -10.62 -8.75
CA ILE A 258 6.66 -9.15 -8.84
C ILE A 258 5.94 -8.54 -7.64
N GLY A 259 4.81 -9.12 -7.23
CA GLY A 259 4.08 -8.70 -6.03
C GLY A 259 4.97 -8.67 -4.78
N GLN A 260 5.72 -9.75 -4.53
CA GLN A 260 6.65 -9.79 -3.39
C GLN A 260 7.71 -8.68 -3.47
N ALA A 261 8.26 -8.43 -4.67
CA ALA A 261 9.27 -7.39 -4.86
C ALA A 261 8.73 -5.97 -4.67
N GLU A 262 7.55 -5.68 -5.21
CA GLU A 262 6.91 -4.37 -5.06
C GLU A 262 6.45 -4.12 -3.61
N ALA A 263 6.02 -5.15 -2.89
CA ALA A 263 5.70 -5.06 -1.45
C ALA A 263 6.94 -4.70 -0.61
N VAL A 264 8.07 -5.38 -0.84
CA VAL A 264 9.35 -5.04 -0.19
C VAL A 264 9.75 -3.60 -0.50
N LYS A 265 9.64 -3.18 -1.76
CA LYS A 265 9.96 -1.80 -2.15
C LYS A 265 9.08 -0.78 -1.44
N ARG A 266 7.77 -1.03 -1.37
CA ARG A 266 6.79 -0.15 -0.73
C ARG A 266 7.07 -0.02 0.76
N GLY A 267 7.24 -1.14 1.46
CA GLY A 267 7.55 -1.15 2.90
C GLY A 267 8.81 -0.35 3.23
N LEU A 268 9.91 -0.61 2.50
CA LEU A 268 11.18 0.11 2.71
C LEU A 268 11.12 1.59 2.34
N ALA A 269 10.33 1.95 1.31
CA ALA A 269 10.13 3.34 0.93
C ALA A 269 9.37 4.11 2.01
N LEU A 270 8.27 3.56 2.53
CA LEU A 270 7.51 4.17 3.64
C LEU A 270 8.34 4.21 4.92
N TYR A 271 9.02 3.12 5.26
CA TYR A 271 9.91 3.05 6.41
C TYR A 271 11.02 4.11 6.35
N SER A 272 11.48 4.49 5.16
CA SER A 272 12.54 5.51 5.00
C SER A 272 12.04 6.94 5.23
N GLN A 273 10.73 7.19 5.24
CA GLN A 273 10.15 8.52 5.45
C GLN A 273 10.10 8.85 6.94
N PRO A 274 10.75 9.93 7.42
CA PRO A 274 10.74 10.27 8.85
C PRO A 274 9.33 10.44 9.44
N ALA A 275 8.40 11.01 8.66
CA ALA A 275 7.02 11.27 9.09
C ALA A 275 6.15 10.00 9.21
N LYS A 276 6.56 8.87 8.63
CA LYS A 276 5.85 7.59 8.73
C LYS A 276 6.58 6.59 9.62
N ALA A 277 7.87 6.78 9.84
CA ALA A 277 8.70 5.81 10.56
C ALA A 277 8.59 5.91 12.08
N ASN A 278 8.01 6.98 12.61
CA ASN A 278 7.84 7.20 14.04
C ASN A 278 6.42 7.73 14.31
N ASP A 279 5.87 7.35 15.46
CA ASP A 279 4.69 7.97 16.05
C ASP A 279 5.08 8.59 17.39
N GLY A 280 5.27 9.91 17.40
CA GLY A 280 5.85 10.63 18.53
C GLY A 280 7.28 10.19 18.84
N VAL A 281 7.51 9.71 20.07
CA VAL A 281 8.83 9.24 20.55
C VAL A 281 9.11 7.78 20.23
N PHE A 282 8.13 7.04 19.70
CA PHE A 282 8.24 5.62 19.39
C PHE A 282 8.45 5.39 17.88
N PRO A 283 9.15 4.31 17.49
CA PRO A 283 9.10 3.88 16.10
C PRO A 283 7.67 3.47 15.75
N GLU A 284 7.29 3.66 14.49
CA GLU A 284 6.00 3.23 13.99
C GLU A 284 5.96 1.69 13.93
N PHE A 285 5.18 1.09 14.82
CA PHE A 285 5.16 -0.35 15.02
C PHE A 285 4.56 -1.14 13.85
N THR A 286 3.87 -0.50 12.90
CA THR A 286 3.33 -1.20 11.71
C THR A 286 4.40 -1.88 10.85
N PHE A 287 5.66 -1.47 10.95
CA PHE A 287 6.78 -2.06 10.22
C PHE A 287 7.37 -3.30 10.88
N TYR A 288 6.93 -3.66 12.07
CA TYR A 288 7.52 -4.72 12.89
C TYR A 288 6.54 -5.87 13.12
N ASP A 289 7.09 -7.07 13.36
CA ASP A 289 6.27 -8.25 13.64
C ASP A 289 5.52 -8.10 14.94
N CYS A 290 4.19 -8.05 14.85
CA CYS A 290 3.32 -7.87 16.00
C CYS A 290 3.55 -8.97 17.04
N HIS A 291 3.84 -10.20 16.63
CA HIS A 291 3.98 -11.35 17.54
C HIS A 291 5.28 -11.35 18.33
N SER A 292 6.29 -10.63 17.86
CA SER A 292 7.51 -10.39 18.62
C SER A 292 7.24 -9.59 19.90
N CYS A 293 6.23 -8.69 19.87
CA CYS A 293 5.81 -7.86 21.00
C CYS A 293 4.58 -8.43 21.73
N HIS A 294 3.61 -9.01 21.01
CA HIS A 294 2.32 -9.50 21.53
C HIS A 294 2.31 -11.01 21.89
N ARG A 295 3.47 -11.56 22.25
CA ARG A 295 3.58 -12.92 22.77
C ARG A 295 3.34 -12.97 24.28
N ARG A 296 3.02 -14.16 24.78
CA ARG A 296 2.94 -14.40 26.23
C ARG A 296 4.31 -14.17 26.88
N ILE A 297 4.30 -13.38 27.94
CA ILE A 297 5.44 -13.16 28.83
C ILE A 297 5.24 -14.07 30.03
N TYR A 298 6.26 -14.85 30.38
CA TYR A 298 6.26 -15.78 31.50
C TYR A 298 7.35 -15.37 32.48
N ASP A 299 6.98 -15.15 33.74
CA ASP A 299 7.94 -15.02 34.84
C ASP A 299 8.09 -16.39 35.51
N GLY A 300 9.31 -16.93 35.52
CA GLY A 300 9.59 -18.23 36.13
C GLY A 300 11.10 -18.48 36.30
N ASP A 301 11.44 -19.46 37.12
CA ASP A 301 12.84 -19.81 37.44
C ASP A 301 13.59 -20.41 36.24
N GLU A 302 12.85 -20.93 35.25
CA GLU A 302 13.38 -21.44 33.99
C GLU A 302 13.46 -20.34 32.92
N ALA A 303 14.58 -20.28 32.20
CA ALA A 303 14.79 -19.39 31.06
C ALA A 303 13.99 -19.82 29.82
N ASN A 304 12.66 -19.73 29.90
CA ASN A 304 11.73 -20.13 28.84
C ASN A 304 11.67 -19.08 27.73
N VAL A 305 12.56 -19.19 26.74
CA VAL A 305 12.59 -18.32 25.56
C VAL A 305 11.69 -18.88 24.47
N SER A 306 10.55 -18.22 24.22
CA SER A 306 9.61 -18.56 23.14
C SER A 306 10.05 -18.04 21.76
N ALA A 307 11.04 -17.15 21.71
CA ALA A 307 11.59 -16.62 20.47
C ALA A 307 12.39 -17.69 19.72
N VAL A 308 12.07 -17.93 18.44
CA VAL A 308 12.89 -18.79 17.57
C VAL A 308 13.85 -17.89 16.77
N PRO A 309 15.17 -18.13 16.83
CA PRO A 309 16.14 -17.37 16.03
C PRO A 309 15.88 -17.51 14.53
N ASN A 310 15.96 -16.40 13.80
CA ASN A 310 15.85 -16.38 12.35
C ASN A 310 17.24 -16.15 11.74
N PRO A 311 17.81 -17.10 10.98
CA PRO A 311 19.16 -16.97 10.40
C PRO A 311 19.26 -15.84 9.35
N GLY A 312 18.12 -15.34 8.86
CA GLY A 312 18.01 -14.17 8.00
C GLY A 312 18.04 -12.83 8.72
N ARG A 313 17.86 -12.81 10.04
CA ARG A 313 17.75 -11.61 10.86
C ARG A 313 18.86 -11.60 11.91
N PRO A 314 20.08 -11.18 11.55
CA PRO A 314 21.19 -10.99 12.50
C PRO A 314 20.94 -9.79 13.43
N ILE A 315 20.02 -9.95 14.37
CA ILE A 315 19.64 -8.98 15.41
C ILE A 315 19.92 -9.56 16.79
N HIS A 316 20.18 -8.70 17.78
CA HIS A 316 20.37 -9.15 19.16
C HIS A 316 19.02 -9.47 19.83
N ALA A 317 19.05 -10.26 20.91
CA ALA A 317 17.86 -10.53 21.70
C ALA A 317 17.23 -9.23 22.22
N GLY A 318 15.90 -9.15 22.22
CA GLY A 318 15.13 -7.98 22.64
C GLY A 318 14.84 -6.95 21.54
N MET A 319 15.45 -7.06 20.36
CA MET A 319 15.11 -6.21 19.22
C MET A 319 13.83 -6.69 18.52
N PRO A 320 12.80 -5.84 18.32
CA PRO A 320 11.66 -6.16 17.46
C PRO A 320 12.12 -6.37 16.01
N PRO A 321 11.85 -7.54 15.40
CA PRO A 321 12.16 -7.77 13.99
C PRO A 321 11.19 -6.99 13.10
N TYR A 322 11.71 -6.54 11.96
CA TYR A 322 10.91 -6.00 10.86
C TYR A 322 10.01 -7.08 10.25
N ASN A 323 8.82 -6.69 9.76
CA ASN A 323 7.93 -7.53 8.95
C ASN A 323 8.57 -7.83 7.60
N ASP A 324 9.27 -8.96 7.50
CA ASP A 324 10.10 -9.33 6.36
C ASP A 324 9.52 -10.51 5.56
N GLU A 325 8.24 -10.84 5.71
CA GLU A 325 7.57 -11.96 5.05
C GLU A 325 7.72 -11.91 3.52
N ASN A 326 7.56 -10.72 2.92
CA ASN A 326 7.79 -10.53 1.49
C ASN A 326 9.28 -10.57 1.12
N ILE A 327 10.20 -10.24 2.04
CA ILE A 327 11.66 -10.39 1.82
C ILE A 327 12.01 -11.88 1.75
N ILE A 328 11.46 -12.71 2.64
CA ILE A 328 11.68 -14.15 2.67
C ILE A 328 11.17 -14.79 1.36
N LEU A 329 9.95 -14.45 0.93
CA LEU A 329 9.39 -15.03 -0.31
C LEU A 329 10.04 -14.49 -1.58
N LEU A 330 10.42 -13.21 -1.62
CA LEU A 330 11.19 -12.65 -2.72
C LEU A 330 12.53 -13.38 -2.88
N LEU A 331 13.22 -13.70 -1.78
CA LEU A 331 14.46 -14.46 -1.83
C LEU A 331 14.25 -15.87 -2.42
N ALA A 332 13.13 -16.54 -2.10
CA ALA A 332 12.81 -17.85 -2.67
C ALA A 332 12.62 -17.77 -4.19
N ALA A 333 11.90 -16.76 -4.69
CA ALA A 333 11.73 -16.53 -6.12
C ALA A 333 13.07 -16.20 -6.81
N ALA A 334 13.86 -15.32 -6.20
CA ALA A 334 15.14 -14.88 -6.74
C ALA A 334 16.13 -16.04 -6.90
N ARG A 335 16.18 -16.97 -5.95
CA ARG A 335 17.08 -18.13 -6.04
C ARG A 335 16.85 -19.01 -7.26
N VAL A 336 15.64 -19.04 -7.80
CA VAL A 336 15.28 -19.85 -8.98
C VAL A 336 15.54 -19.11 -10.28
N VAL A 337 15.20 -17.81 -10.34
CA VAL A 337 15.19 -17.05 -11.60
C VAL A 337 16.39 -16.12 -11.77
N ALA A 338 17.01 -15.70 -10.68
CA ALA A 338 18.08 -14.71 -10.63
C ALA A 338 19.08 -15.03 -9.51
N PRO A 339 19.77 -16.20 -9.55
CA PRO A 339 20.56 -16.69 -8.43
C PRO A 339 21.73 -15.76 -8.05
N GLY A 340 22.31 -15.03 -9.02
CA GLY A 340 23.36 -14.04 -8.75
C GLY A 340 22.83 -12.85 -7.95
N GLU A 341 21.68 -12.34 -8.36
CA GLU A 341 20.96 -11.26 -7.68
C GLU A 341 20.41 -11.71 -6.33
N ALA A 342 20.02 -12.98 -6.18
CA ALA A 342 19.52 -13.56 -4.94
C ALA A 342 20.56 -13.49 -3.82
N ALA A 343 21.84 -13.78 -4.12
CA ALA A 343 22.92 -13.67 -3.15
C ALA A 343 23.12 -12.22 -2.69
N THR A 344 23.07 -11.27 -3.63
CA THR A 344 23.15 -9.84 -3.32
C THR A 344 21.96 -9.40 -2.46
N PHE A 345 20.74 -9.83 -2.82
CA PHE A 345 19.52 -9.51 -2.08
C PHE A 345 19.54 -10.06 -0.65
N ASP A 346 19.94 -11.33 -0.45
CA ASP A 346 20.08 -11.92 0.89
C ASP A 346 21.11 -11.17 1.75
N ALA A 347 22.25 -10.79 1.16
CA ALA A 347 23.28 -10.01 1.85
C ALA A 347 22.76 -8.62 2.27
N ARG A 348 22.02 -7.94 1.39
CA ARG A 348 21.39 -6.63 1.67
C ARG A 348 20.27 -6.74 2.71
N SER A 349 19.46 -7.81 2.68
CA SER A 349 18.45 -8.09 3.69
C SER A 349 19.09 -8.25 5.07
N LYS A 350 20.11 -9.11 5.19
CA LYS A 350 20.86 -9.29 6.44
C LYS A 350 21.51 -7.99 6.92
N ALA A 351 22.05 -7.17 6.01
CA ALA A 351 22.63 -5.87 6.36
C ALA A 351 21.58 -4.88 6.88
N PHE A 352 20.38 -4.85 6.30
CA PHE A 352 19.26 -4.05 6.77
C PHE A 352 18.86 -4.44 8.19
N HIS A 353 18.69 -5.73 8.47
CA HIS A 353 18.39 -6.19 9.83
C HIS A 353 19.51 -5.85 10.83
N ARG A 354 20.80 -6.03 10.48
CA ARG A 354 21.92 -5.60 11.36
C ARG A 354 21.86 -4.10 11.66
N ALA A 355 21.60 -3.28 10.64
CA ALA A 355 21.61 -1.83 10.78
C ALA A 355 20.54 -1.30 11.75
N MET A 356 19.44 -2.04 11.94
CA MET A 356 18.41 -1.74 12.95
C MET A 356 18.98 -1.67 14.38
N GLY A 357 20.05 -2.41 14.66
CA GLY A 357 20.75 -2.37 15.94
C GLY A 357 21.85 -1.33 16.07
N VAL A 358 22.07 -0.54 15.02
CA VAL A 358 23.10 0.50 15.01
C VAL A 358 22.46 1.87 15.16
N GLY A 359 21.53 2.20 14.27
CA GLY A 359 20.96 3.54 14.23
C GLY A 359 20.05 3.76 13.04
N ARG A 360 19.25 4.81 13.14
CA ARG A 360 18.25 5.17 12.12
C ARG A 360 18.91 5.50 10.77
N SER A 361 20.03 6.22 10.79
CA SER A 361 20.70 6.66 9.56
C SER A 361 21.25 5.48 8.75
N GLU A 362 21.87 4.54 9.46
CA GLU A 362 22.43 3.29 8.95
C GLU A 362 21.31 2.40 8.43
N THR A 363 20.20 2.31 9.17
CA THR A 363 19.03 1.52 8.77
C THR A 363 18.39 2.07 7.50
N VAL A 364 18.23 3.40 7.38
CA VAL A 364 17.67 4.02 6.16
C VAL A 364 18.60 3.81 4.96
N ALA A 365 19.92 3.94 5.14
CA ALA A 365 20.87 3.65 4.07
C ALA A 365 20.81 2.17 3.62
N ALA A 366 20.72 1.23 4.57
CA ALA A 366 20.57 -0.19 4.26
C ALA A 366 19.20 -0.51 3.63
N ALA A 367 18.13 0.16 4.06
CA ALA A 367 16.78 0.06 3.48
C ALA A 367 16.79 0.50 2.01
N GLN A 368 17.46 1.61 1.69
CA GLN A 368 17.60 2.09 0.31
C GLN A 368 18.35 1.07 -0.56
N ALA A 369 19.43 0.48 -0.06
CA ALA A 369 20.19 -0.54 -0.78
C ALA A 369 19.38 -1.83 -1.00
N LEU A 370 18.62 -2.27 0.00
CA LEU A 370 17.72 -3.42 -0.13
C LEU A 370 16.56 -3.14 -1.10
N ARG A 371 16.00 -1.92 -1.07
CA ARG A 371 14.95 -1.47 -2.00
C ARG A 371 15.45 -1.49 -3.45
N GLN A 372 16.67 -1.05 -3.70
CA GLN A 372 17.29 -1.12 -5.04
C GLN A 372 17.45 -2.57 -5.52
N ALA A 373 17.87 -3.48 -4.63
CA ALA A 373 17.97 -4.91 -4.96
C ALA A 373 16.59 -5.53 -5.26
N ALA A 374 15.55 -5.18 -4.50
CA ALA A 374 14.18 -5.59 -4.77
C ALA A 374 13.67 -5.06 -6.13
N ASP A 375 14.00 -3.81 -6.47
CA ASP A 375 13.62 -3.23 -7.77
C ASP A 375 14.32 -3.91 -8.95
N ALA A 376 15.60 -4.25 -8.81
CA ALA A 376 16.33 -5.03 -9.81
C ALA A 376 15.69 -6.42 -10.01
N LEU A 377 15.28 -7.10 -8.92
CA LEU A 377 14.56 -8.37 -9.00
C LEU A 377 13.19 -8.22 -9.66
N SER A 378 12.42 -7.18 -9.32
CA SER A 378 11.13 -6.88 -9.97
C SER A 378 11.29 -6.70 -11.48
N ALA A 379 12.29 -5.92 -11.91
CA ALA A 379 12.59 -5.73 -13.33
C ALA A 379 13.03 -7.04 -14.01
N ARG A 380 13.84 -7.87 -13.33
CA ARG A 380 14.28 -9.18 -13.83
C ARG A 380 13.10 -10.14 -14.01
N PHE A 381 12.16 -10.18 -13.07
CA PHE A 381 10.96 -11.00 -13.18
C PHE A 381 10.03 -10.51 -14.29
N ALA A 382 9.86 -9.19 -14.47
CA ALA A 382 9.07 -8.63 -15.57
C ALA A 382 9.62 -9.05 -16.95
N ALA A 383 10.93 -9.26 -17.07
CA ALA A 383 11.57 -9.74 -18.29
C ALA A 383 11.62 -11.27 -18.44
N THR A 384 11.11 -12.03 -17.46
CA THR A 384 11.19 -13.50 -17.46
C THR A 384 9.80 -14.12 -17.42
N ALA A 385 9.46 -14.91 -18.44
CA ALA A 385 8.28 -15.76 -18.39
C ALA A 385 8.58 -17.01 -17.54
N PHE A 386 7.80 -17.22 -16.49
CA PHE A 386 7.95 -18.38 -15.62
C PHE A 386 7.28 -19.61 -16.24
N ASN A 387 8.01 -20.72 -16.31
CA ASN A 387 7.50 -22.01 -16.81
C ASN A 387 7.11 -22.96 -15.66
N ARG A 388 6.55 -24.12 -16.03
CA ARG A 388 6.10 -25.16 -15.08
C ARG A 388 7.21 -25.63 -14.14
N ASP A 389 8.39 -25.94 -14.66
CA ASP A 389 9.51 -26.42 -13.84
C ASP A 389 9.98 -25.36 -12.85
N GLN A 390 10.01 -24.10 -13.26
CA GLN A 390 10.34 -22.97 -12.39
C GLN A 390 9.30 -22.80 -11.29
N ALA A 391 8.01 -22.96 -11.58
CA ALA A 391 6.94 -22.89 -10.57
C ALA A 391 7.11 -23.96 -9.49
N PHE A 392 7.31 -25.23 -9.88
CA PHE A 392 7.61 -26.31 -8.92
C PHE A 392 8.90 -26.06 -8.14
N THR A 393 9.95 -25.59 -8.82
CA THR A 393 11.24 -25.31 -8.17
C THR A 393 11.13 -24.18 -7.15
N VAL A 394 10.31 -23.15 -7.39
CA VAL A 394 10.06 -22.12 -6.37
C VAL A 394 9.29 -22.68 -5.19
N ILE A 395 8.23 -23.46 -5.40
CA ILE A 395 7.51 -24.13 -4.31
C ILE A 395 8.46 -24.97 -3.45
N ASP A 396 9.32 -25.75 -4.09
CA ASP A 396 10.36 -26.54 -3.40
C ASP A 396 11.36 -25.65 -2.65
N THR A 397 11.76 -24.52 -3.25
CA THR A 397 12.69 -23.55 -2.64
C THR A 397 12.08 -22.90 -1.40
N ILE A 398 10.78 -22.57 -1.39
CA ILE A 398 10.09 -22.00 -0.22
C ILE A 398 10.15 -22.97 0.97
N ALA A 399 10.10 -24.29 0.73
CA ALA A 399 10.19 -25.31 1.76
C ALA A 399 11.61 -25.76 2.11
N SER A 400 12.62 -25.37 1.32
CA SER A 400 14.02 -25.72 1.58
C SER A 400 14.50 -25.17 2.92
N ASP A 401 15.48 -25.81 3.55
CA ASP A 401 16.05 -25.35 4.84
C ASP A 401 16.54 -23.90 4.74
N ALA A 402 17.06 -23.53 3.57
CA ALA A 402 17.57 -22.20 3.31
C ALA A 402 16.50 -21.09 3.26
N ILE A 403 15.20 -21.44 3.30
CA ILE A 403 14.07 -20.50 3.42
C ILE A 403 13.21 -20.83 4.63
N SER A 404 12.81 -22.10 4.82
CA SER A 404 11.82 -22.51 5.82
C SER A 404 12.29 -22.30 7.27
N GLU A 405 13.61 -22.31 7.51
CA GLU A 405 14.17 -21.93 8.82
C GLU A 405 13.88 -20.47 9.21
N ARG A 406 13.56 -19.62 8.23
CA ARG A 406 13.17 -18.22 8.43
C ARG A 406 11.69 -18.04 8.79
N PHE A 407 10.85 -19.09 8.72
CA PHE A 407 9.45 -19.03 9.18
C PHE A 407 9.39 -19.17 10.71
N THR A 408 9.88 -18.15 11.40
CA THR A 408 10.00 -18.07 12.87
C THR A 408 8.81 -17.40 13.54
N ASP A 409 8.05 -16.64 12.76
CA ASP A 409 6.96 -15.76 13.15
C ASP A 409 5.72 -16.05 12.32
N TYR A 410 4.62 -15.48 12.78
CA TYR A 410 3.31 -15.71 12.21
C TYR A 410 3.21 -15.15 10.79
N GLU A 411 3.67 -13.93 10.52
CA GLU A 411 3.51 -13.28 9.21
C GLU A 411 4.26 -14.01 8.11
N GLY A 412 5.53 -14.37 8.33
CA GLY A 412 6.29 -15.18 7.36
C GLY A 412 5.62 -16.54 7.06
N SER A 413 4.94 -17.10 8.06
CA SER A 413 4.24 -18.38 7.94
C SER A 413 2.90 -18.26 7.20
N VAL A 414 2.13 -17.21 7.46
CA VAL A 414 0.90 -16.89 6.72
C VAL A 414 1.23 -16.60 5.26
N GLN A 415 2.22 -15.76 5.00
CA GLN A 415 2.62 -15.41 3.64
C GLN A 415 3.08 -16.64 2.84
N SER A 416 3.82 -17.55 3.47
CA SER A 416 4.29 -18.76 2.78
C SER A 416 3.18 -19.77 2.45
N VAL A 417 2.17 -19.95 3.31
CA VAL A 417 1.02 -20.81 2.96
C VAL A 417 0.11 -20.16 1.92
N MET A 418 -0.08 -18.83 1.95
CA MET A 418 -0.80 -18.11 0.89
C MET A 418 -0.08 -18.22 -0.44
N ALA A 419 1.25 -18.10 -0.45
CA ALA A 419 2.05 -18.30 -1.64
C ALA A 419 1.91 -19.72 -2.19
N LEU A 420 1.93 -20.75 -1.33
CA LEU A 420 1.76 -22.14 -1.78
C LEU A 420 0.42 -22.36 -2.51
N ASP A 421 -0.68 -21.87 -1.93
CA ASP A 421 -2.01 -21.98 -2.53
C ASP A 421 -2.11 -21.16 -3.83
N THR A 422 -1.59 -19.93 -3.80
CA THR A 422 -1.56 -19.03 -4.97
C THR A 422 -0.79 -19.66 -6.14
N LEU A 423 0.41 -20.19 -5.89
CA LEU A 423 1.23 -20.81 -6.91
C LEU A 423 0.60 -22.10 -7.46
N LEU A 424 -0.03 -22.93 -6.61
CA LEU A 424 -0.76 -24.10 -7.06
C LEU A 424 -1.95 -23.72 -7.96
N ASN A 425 -2.77 -22.76 -7.53
CA ASN A 425 -3.91 -22.29 -8.31
C ASN A 425 -3.46 -21.64 -9.63
N GLY A 426 -2.36 -20.88 -9.61
CA GLY A 426 -1.75 -20.33 -10.81
C GLY A 426 -1.32 -21.42 -11.81
N MET A 427 -0.73 -22.53 -11.33
CA MET A 427 -0.40 -23.68 -12.17
C MET A 427 -1.66 -24.37 -12.73
N VAL A 428 -2.75 -24.45 -11.97
CA VAL A 428 -4.03 -24.98 -12.47
C VAL A 428 -4.61 -24.08 -13.57
N ASN A 429 -4.65 -22.77 -13.34
CA ASN A 429 -5.16 -21.79 -14.30
C ASN A 429 -4.35 -21.78 -15.60
N ALA A 430 -3.03 -22.01 -15.52
CA ALA A 430 -2.16 -22.13 -16.67
C ALA A 430 -2.22 -23.50 -17.36
N GLY A 431 -3.05 -24.44 -16.90
CA GLY A 431 -3.14 -25.81 -17.43
C GLY A 431 -1.91 -26.68 -17.15
N MET A 432 -1.02 -26.22 -16.27
CA MET A 432 0.17 -26.98 -15.86
C MET A 432 -0.21 -28.08 -14.86
N VAL A 433 -1.22 -27.89 -14.02
CA VAL A 433 -1.72 -28.91 -13.09
C VAL A 433 -3.20 -29.13 -13.35
N SER A 434 -3.68 -30.38 -13.26
CA SER A 434 -5.12 -30.64 -13.41
C SER A 434 -5.87 -30.20 -12.15
N ALA A 435 -7.09 -29.69 -12.33
CA ALA A 435 -7.96 -29.30 -11.20
C ALA A 435 -8.21 -30.47 -10.23
N GLY A 436 -8.32 -31.70 -10.75
CA GLY A 436 -8.45 -32.92 -9.93
C GLY A 436 -7.19 -33.22 -9.12
N GLY A 437 -6.01 -33.05 -9.71
CA GLY A 437 -4.72 -33.22 -9.02
C GLY A 437 -4.56 -32.23 -7.87
N ALA A 438 -4.85 -30.95 -8.09
CA ALA A 438 -4.81 -29.93 -7.05
C ALA A 438 -5.84 -30.19 -5.94
N SER A 439 -7.07 -30.60 -6.29
CA SER A 439 -8.13 -30.92 -5.33
C SER A 439 -7.73 -32.06 -4.39
N GLY A 440 -7.00 -33.07 -4.89
CA GLY A 440 -6.50 -34.19 -4.11
C GLY A 440 -5.52 -33.80 -2.99
N LEU A 441 -4.93 -32.60 -3.05
CA LEU A 441 -3.97 -32.10 -2.06
C LEU A 441 -4.55 -31.09 -1.07
N ARG A 442 -5.86 -30.78 -1.18
CA ARG A 442 -6.48 -29.71 -0.39
C ARG A 442 -6.41 -29.99 1.10
N LEU A 443 -6.43 -31.26 1.51
CA LEU A 443 -6.28 -31.65 2.92
C LEU A 443 -4.96 -31.14 3.51
N GLN A 444 -3.84 -31.36 2.83
CA GLN A 444 -2.51 -30.99 3.32
C GLN A 444 -2.33 -29.46 3.33
N ILE A 445 -2.85 -28.77 2.32
CA ILE A 445 -2.87 -27.29 2.29
C ILE A 445 -3.71 -26.74 3.45
N ASN A 446 -4.89 -27.31 3.70
CA ASN A 446 -5.74 -26.91 4.82
C ASN A 446 -5.08 -27.18 6.18
N GLN A 447 -4.26 -28.24 6.31
CA GLN A 447 -3.47 -28.48 7.52
C GLN A 447 -2.41 -27.39 7.74
N ALA A 448 -1.75 -26.92 6.67
CA ALA A 448 -0.83 -25.79 6.75
C ALA A 448 -1.56 -24.50 7.14
N TYR A 449 -2.73 -24.21 6.56
CA TYR A 449 -3.56 -23.06 6.95
C TYR A 449 -4.05 -23.17 8.40
N ALA A 450 -4.41 -24.37 8.86
CA ALA A 450 -4.84 -24.57 10.25
C ALA A 450 -3.72 -24.20 11.25
N ALA A 451 -2.46 -24.44 10.90
CA ALA A 451 -1.31 -24.09 11.73
C ALA A 451 -1.05 -22.57 11.84
N VAL A 452 -1.66 -21.76 10.98
CA VAL A 452 -1.60 -20.28 11.02
C VAL A 452 -2.97 -19.64 11.19
N ARG A 453 -3.99 -20.41 11.59
CA ARG A 453 -5.35 -19.90 11.72
C ARG A 453 -5.52 -18.91 12.86
N ASP A 454 -4.87 -19.17 14.00
CA ASP A 454 -4.93 -18.31 15.19
C ASP A 454 -3.55 -17.70 15.47
N PRO A 455 -3.41 -16.37 15.35
CA PRO A 455 -2.16 -15.68 15.72
C PRO A 455 -1.70 -15.98 17.17
N ASN A 456 -2.64 -16.11 18.12
CA ASN A 456 -2.30 -16.29 19.53
C ASN A 456 -1.82 -17.71 19.87
N GLY A 457 -2.21 -18.69 19.06
CA GLY A 457 -1.86 -20.10 19.21
C GLY A 457 -0.71 -20.55 18.30
N PHE A 458 -0.09 -19.63 17.56
CA PHE A 458 0.91 -19.96 16.54
C PHE A 458 2.13 -20.68 17.11
N GLN A 459 2.57 -21.74 16.43
CA GLN A 459 3.72 -22.57 16.81
C GLN A 459 4.64 -22.79 15.59
N PRO A 460 5.80 -22.13 15.51
CA PRO A 460 6.65 -22.13 14.31
C PRO A 460 7.05 -23.55 13.85
N ILE A 461 7.43 -24.42 14.79
CA ILE A 461 7.88 -25.79 14.46
C ILE A 461 6.73 -26.64 13.93
N ALA A 462 5.53 -26.52 14.53
CA ALA A 462 4.35 -27.25 14.06
C ALA A 462 3.94 -26.78 12.66
N PHE A 463 3.99 -25.47 12.42
CA PHE A 463 3.76 -24.89 11.10
C PHE A 463 4.74 -25.44 10.06
N ARG A 464 6.05 -25.36 10.29
CA ARG A 464 7.07 -25.84 9.33
C ARG A 464 6.86 -27.31 8.94
N ARG A 465 6.46 -28.16 9.89
CA ARG A 465 6.14 -29.57 9.61
C ARG A 465 4.91 -29.71 8.71
N ALA A 466 3.82 -29.01 9.01
CA ALA A 466 2.59 -29.03 8.21
C ALA A 466 2.84 -28.45 6.81
N PHE A 467 3.55 -27.33 6.73
CA PHE A 467 3.93 -26.67 5.48
C PHE A 467 4.80 -27.57 4.59
N GLY A 468 5.85 -28.17 5.15
CA GLY A 468 6.69 -29.12 4.41
C GLY A 468 5.91 -30.35 3.91
N SER A 469 4.87 -30.78 4.63
CA SER A 469 3.96 -31.86 4.18
C SER A 469 3.17 -31.43 2.94
N ALA A 470 2.58 -30.23 2.96
CA ALA A 470 1.83 -29.69 1.83
C ALA A 470 2.72 -29.54 0.58
N VAL A 471 3.96 -29.08 0.75
CA VAL A 471 4.91 -28.92 -0.37
C VAL A 471 5.30 -30.27 -0.98
N ARG A 472 5.58 -31.30 -0.15
CA ARG A 472 5.86 -32.66 -0.65
C ARG A 472 4.69 -33.23 -1.44
N SER A 473 3.47 -32.97 -0.99
CA SER A 473 2.24 -33.35 -1.70
C SER A 473 2.12 -32.64 -3.04
N ILE A 474 2.46 -31.35 -3.14
CA ILE A 474 2.45 -30.64 -4.43
C ILE A 474 3.53 -31.19 -5.36
N ARG A 475 4.71 -31.51 -4.85
CA ARG A 475 5.80 -32.10 -5.64
C ARG A 475 5.40 -33.39 -6.35
N SER A 476 4.47 -34.18 -5.81
CA SER A 476 4.00 -35.40 -6.48
C SER A 476 3.11 -35.16 -7.71
N LEU A 477 2.78 -33.90 -8.03
CA LEU A 477 2.08 -33.50 -9.26
C LEU A 477 3.01 -33.13 -10.41
N ARG A 478 4.33 -33.10 -10.16
CA ARG A 478 5.32 -32.94 -11.21
C ARG A 478 5.35 -34.18 -12.08
#